data_AF-A0A936TE40-F1
#
_entry.id   AF-A0A936TE40-F1
#
_cell.length_a   1.000
_cell.length_b   1.000
_cell.length_c   1.000
_cell.angle_alpha   90.00
_cell.angle_beta   90.00
_cell.angle_gamma   90.00
#
_symmetry.space_group_name_H-M   'P 1'
#
loop_
_entity.id
_entity.type
_entity.pdbx_description
1 polymer ?
#
loop_
_entity_poly.entity_id
_entity_poly.type
_entity_poly.pdbx_seq_one_letter_code
_entity_poly.pdbx_strand_id
1 'polypeptide(L)'
;MFEVRRRRDLVRELASLRRELAELKAGLADQVTTQQLVVTDGDGVERVAVRADETTGSVLVRVDSAAGETTGVELYAVEPIDDGGTADVGAAVYRAGEVAGSWPKG
;
A
#
# COMPACT_ATOMS: atom_id res chain seq x y z
N MET A 1 1.65 50.56 -1.05
CA MET A 1 2.72 49.90 -0.25
C MET A 1 2.20 48.72 0.57
N PHE A 2 1.00 48.80 1.18
CA PHE A 2 0.39 47.72 1.95
C PHE A 2 0.06 46.44 1.14
N GLU A 3 -0.50 46.58 -0.06
CA GLU A 3 -0.83 45.41 -0.91
C GLU A 3 0.39 44.62 -1.37
N VAL A 4 1.52 45.31 -1.60
CA VAL A 4 2.79 44.68 -1.99
C VAL A 4 3.40 43.89 -0.83
N ARG A 5 3.26 44.38 0.41
CA ARG A 5 3.66 43.64 1.63
C ARG A 5 2.76 42.42 1.82
N ARG A 6 1.44 42.60 1.78
CA ARG A 6 0.47 41.51 1.92
C ARG A 6 0.67 40.39 0.89
N ARG A 7 0.92 40.75 -0.38
CA ARG A 7 1.23 39.77 -1.43
C ARG A 7 2.53 39.02 -1.15
N ARG A 8 3.56 39.72 -0.66
CA ARG A 8 4.87 39.11 -0.34
C ARG A 8 4.75 38.16 0.85
N ASP A 9 3.93 38.49 1.82
CA ASP A 9 3.68 37.66 3.00
C ASP A 9 2.90 36.39 2.61
N LEU A 10 1.85 36.52 1.78
CA LEU A 10 1.12 35.36 1.22
C LEU A 10 1.99 34.43 0.37
N VAL A 11 2.93 34.97 -0.41
CA VAL A 11 3.87 34.17 -1.21
C VAL A 11 4.81 33.36 -0.31
N ARG A 12 5.25 33.94 0.81
CA ARG A 12 6.09 33.23 1.79
C ARG A 12 5.31 32.15 2.52
N GLU A 13 4.08 32.45 2.90
CA GLU A 13 3.17 31.50 3.56
C GLU A 13 2.87 30.31 2.64
N LEU A 14 2.58 30.56 1.36
CA LEU A 14 2.38 29.50 0.37
C LEU A 14 3.65 28.66 0.15
N ALA A 15 4.83 29.27 0.15
CA ALA A 15 6.09 28.53 0.04
C ALA A 15 6.34 27.65 1.28
N SER A 16 6.00 28.14 2.48
CA SER A 16 6.06 27.35 3.72
C SER A 16 5.12 26.16 3.67
N LEU A 17 3.85 26.39 3.34
CA LEU A 17 2.84 25.33 3.25
C LEU A 17 3.21 24.26 2.21
N ARG A 18 3.77 24.66 1.06
CA ARG A 18 4.25 23.70 0.06
C ARG A 18 5.40 22.85 0.57
N ARG A 19 6.30 23.43 1.37
CA ARG A 19 7.42 22.71 1.98
C ARG A 19 6.93 21.75 3.06
N GLU A 20 6.07 22.21 3.96
CA GLU A 20 5.45 21.38 5.01
C GLU A 20 4.68 20.21 4.40
N LEU A 21 3.93 20.45 3.31
CA LEU A 21 3.25 19.39 2.57
C LEU A 21 4.22 18.38 1.95
N ALA A 22 5.35 18.84 1.40
CA ALA A 22 6.37 17.96 0.82
C ALA A 22 7.06 17.10 1.90
N GLU A 23 7.37 17.69 3.05
CA GLU A 23 7.94 16.98 4.21
C GLU A 23 6.95 15.97 4.79
N LEU A 24 5.66 16.31 4.87
CA LEU A 24 4.61 15.38 5.30
C LEU A 24 4.45 14.23 4.31
N LYS A 25 4.44 14.51 3.00
CA LYS A 25 4.36 13.48 1.94
C LYS A 25 5.56 12.54 1.97
N ALA A 26 6.77 13.06 2.16
CA ALA A 26 7.97 12.24 2.31
C ALA A 26 7.90 11.36 3.58
N GLY A 27 7.47 11.92 4.71
CA GLY A 27 7.29 11.16 5.95
C GLY A 27 6.20 10.09 5.86
N LEU A 28 5.14 10.33 5.09
CA LEU A 28 4.07 9.36 4.81
C LEU A 28 4.54 8.26 3.86
N ALA A 29 5.32 8.60 2.83
CA ALA A 29 5.92 7.64 1.90
C ALA A 29 6.84 6.64 2.64
N ASP A 30 7.60 7.14 3.62
CA ASP A 30 8.47 6.32 4.48
C ASP A 30 7.70 5.48 5.51
N GLN A 31 6.48 5.91 5.90
CA GLN A 31 5.68 5.21 6.92
C GLN A 31 4.87 4.02 6.39
N VAL A 32 4.64 3.91 5.07
CA VAL A 32 3.88 2.80 4.48
C VAL A 32 4.45 2.32 3.14
N THR A 33 5.77 2.15 3.05
CA THR A 33 6.36 1.26 2.04
C THR A 33 6.88 -0.01 2.72
N THR A 34 5.97 -0.78 3.31
CA THR A 34 6.32 -2.14 3.76
C THR A 34 6.51 -2.99 2.50
N GLN A 35 7.75 -3.16 2.02
CA GLN A 35 7.99 -3.99 0.83
C GLN A 35 7.57 -5.44 1.06
N GLN A 36 7.81 -6.00 2.25
CA GLN A 36 7.24 -7.28 2.70
C GLN A 36 7.50 -7.46 4.22
N LEU A 37 6.47 -7.52 5.06
CA LEU A 37 6.57 -7.93 6.47
C LEU A 37 6.06 -9.37 6.59
N VAL A 38 6.93 -10.33 6.93
CA VAL A 38 6.58 -11.74 7.09
C VAL A 38 6.58 -12.13 8.57
N VAL A 39 5.46 -12.68 9.05
CA VAL A 39 5.36 -13.31 10.37
C VAL A 39 5.40 -14.82 10.21
N THR A 40 6.50 -15.45 10.62
CA THR A 40 6.66 -16.90 10.66
C THR A 40 6.33 -17.44 12.05
N ASP A 41 5.60 -18.54 12.14
CA ASP A 41 5.33 -19.22 13.40
C ASP A 41 6.50 -20.13 13.86
N GLY A 42 6.35 -20.79 15.01
CA GLY A 42 7.34 -21.71 15.55
C GLY A 42 7.56 -22.98 14.72
N ASP A 43 6.68 -23.27 13.76
CA ASP A 43 6.73 -24.41 12.86
C ASP A 43 7.31 -24.04 11.48
N GLY A 44 7.72 -22.77 11.29
CA GLY A 44 8.28 -22.29 10.03
C GLY A 44 7.23 -21.85 8.99
N VAL A 45 5.95 -21.77 9.37
CA VAL A 45 4.86 -21.37 8.47
C VAL A 45 4.73 -19.85 8.42
N GLU A 46 4.70 -19.29 7.22
CA GLU A 46 4.52 -17.85 7.01
C GLU A 46 3.04 -17.43 7.04
N ARG A 47 2.58 -16.95 8.18
CA ARG A 47 1.15 -16.68 8.40
C ARG A 47 0.67 -15.35 7.86
N VAL A 48 1.52 -14.32 7.80
CA VAL A 48 1.09 -12.98 7.36
C VAL A 48 2.26 -12.31 6.64
N ALA A 49 2.08 -12.07 5.34
CA ALA A 49 2.95 -11.25 4.51
C ALA A 49 2.21 -9.95 4.16
N VAL A 50 2.67 -8.81 4.66
CA VAL A 50 2.10 -7.50 4.34
C VAL A 50 2.97 -6.82 3.29
N ARG A 51 2.37 -6.44 2.15
CA ARG A 51 3.00 -5.57 1.16
C ARG A 51 2.18 -4.29 1.06
N ALA A 52 2.83 -3.14 1.11
CA ALA A 52 2.18 -1.88 0.85
C ALA A 52 3.12 -0.96 0.06
N ASP A 53 2.59 -0.33 -0.98
CA ASP A 53 3.20 0.76 -1.74
C ASP A 53 2.19 1.90 -1.90
N GLU A 54 2.58 2.94 -2.66
CA GLU A 54 1.76 4.14 -2.85
C GLU A 54 0.37 3.88 -3.45
N THR A 55 0.18 2.76 -4.15
CA THR A 55 -1.04 2.46 -4.90
C THR A 55 -1.68 1.13 -4.53
N THR A 56 -0.98 0.27 -3.77
CA THR A 56 -1.42 -1.09 -3.48
C THR A 56 -1.09 -1.44 -2.04
N GLY A 57 -2.06 -2.02 -1.32
CA GLY A 57 -1.84 -2.70 -0.05
C GLY A 57 -2.35 -4.13 -0.12
N SER A 58 -1.59 -5.10 0.37
CA SER A 58 -2.02 -6.49 0.47
C SER A 58 -1.52 -7.22 1.71
N VAL A 59 -2.31 -8.19 2.14
CA VAL A 59 -2.03 -9.11 3.25
C VAL A 59 -2.25 -10.53 2.74
N LEU A 60 -1.16 -11.32 2.68
CA LEU A 60 -1.18 -12.71 2.25
C LEU A 60 -0.93 -13.64 3.44
N VAL A 61 -1.81 -14.61 3.63
CA VAL A 61 -1.59 -15.77 4.49
C VAL A 61 -1.20 -16.95 3.61
N ARG A 62 -0.03 -17.57 3.84
CA ARG A 62 0.41 -18.72 3.04
C ARG A 62 0.84 -19.90 3.89
N VAL A 63 0.69 -21.09 3.33
CA VAL A 63 1.18 -22.33 3.90
C VAL A 63 1.91 -23.06 2.79
N ASP A 64 3.21 -23.28 3.01
CA ASP A 64 4.03 -24.09 2.13
C ASP A 64 3.93 -25.56 2.55
N SER A 65 3.73 -26.43 1.57
CA SER A 65 3.73 -27.88 1.78
C SER A 65 5.13 -28.45 1.55
N ALA A 66 5.41 -29.59 2.18
CA ALA A 66 6.66 -30.32 1.97
C ALA A 66 6.87 -30.78 0.51
N ALA A 67 5.80 -30.82 -0.30
CA ALA A 67 5.87 -31.11 -1.73
C ALA A 67 6.28 -29.89 -2.59
N GLY A 68 6.54 -28.74 -1.95
CA GLY A 68 6.86 -27.48 -2.64
C GLY A 68 5.64 -26.74 -3.19
N GLU A 69 4.43 -27.13 -2.76
CA GLU A 69 3.19 -26.46 -3.16
C GLU A 69 2.81 -25.39 -2.14
N THR A 70 2.40 -24.22 -2.61
CA THR A 70 1.92 -23.13 -1.73
C THR A 70 0.40 -22.99 -1.82
N THR A 71 -0.28 -22.93 -0.68
CA THR A 71 -1.71 -22.59 -0.59
C THR A 71 -1.87 -21.35 0.27
N GLY A 72 -2.80 -20.46 -0.07
CA GLY A 72 -2.92 -19.20 0.67
C GLY A 72 -4.17 -18.40 0.34
N VAL A 73 -4.31 -17.29 1.06
CA VAL A 73 -5.35 -16.28 0.82
C VAL A 73 -4.72 -14.91 0.92
N GLU A 74 -4.93 -14.08 -0.09
CA GLU A 74 -4.55 -12.67 -0.10
C GLU A 74 -5.80 -11.80 0.00
N LEU A 75 -5.71 -10.74 0.79
CA LEU A 75 -6.63 -9.60 0.79
C LEU A 75 -5.85 -8.41 0.27
N TYR A 76 -6.37 -7.68 -0.71
CA TYR A 76 -5.69 -6.54 -1.30
C TYR A 76 -6.64 -5.36 -1.51
N ALA A 77 -6.06 -4.15 -1.51
CA ALA A 77 -6.70 -2.92 -1.92
C ALA A 77 -5.78 -2.20 -2.89
N VAL A 78 -6.36 -1.63 -3.96
CA VAL A 78 -5.62 -0.91 -5.00
C VAL A 78 -6.27 0.44 -5.24
N GLU A 79 -5.45 1.47 -5.35
CA GLU A 79 -5.84 2.78 -5.83
C GLU A 79 -5.58 2.83 -7.34
N PRO A 80 -6.59 3.20 -8.16
CA PRO A 80 -6.39 3.31 -9.60
C PRO A 80 -5.39 4.41 -9.94
N ILE A 81 -4.55 4.14 -10.93
CA ILE A 81 -3.47 5.04 -11.39
C ILE A 81 -4.05 6.28 -12.11
N ASP A 82 -5.33 6.24 -12.51
CA ASP A 82 -6.01 7.29 -13.26
C ASP A 82 -6.96 8.09 -12.36
N ASP A 83 -6.98 9.43 -12.52
CA ASP A 83 -7.70 10.43 -11.70
C ASP A 83 -9.24 10.24 -11.60
N GLY A 84 -9.82 9.25 -12.26
CA GLY A 84 -11.27 9.02 -12.34
C GLY A 84 -11.75 7.71 -11.71
N GLY A 85 -10.86 6.86 -11.21
CA GLY A 85 -11.23 5.56 -10.64
C GLY A 85 -11.55 5.63 -9.15
N THR A 86 -12.36 4.69 -8.66
CA THR A 86 -12.53 4.42 -7.22
C THR A 86 -11.54 3.36 -6.78
N ALA A 87 -10.99 3.48 -5.56
CA ALA A 87 -10.22 2.43 -4.94
C ALA A 87 -11.00 1.09 -4.97
N ASP A 88 -10.32 0.02 -5.33
CA ASP A 88 -10.88 -1.32 -5.42
C ASP A 88 -10.30 -2.21 -4.32
N VAL A 89 -11.08 -3.20 -3.90
CA VAL A 89 -10.71 -4.16 -2.86
C VAL A 89 -11.03 -5.55 -3.33
N GLY A 90 -10.12 -6.49 -3.09
CA GLY A 90 -10.32 -7.86 -3.47
C GLY A 90 -9.63 -8.88 -2.57
N ALA A 91 -9.89 -10.13 -2.91
CA ALA A 91 -9.35 -11.31 -2.27
C ALA A 91 -8.99 -12.35 -3.34
N ALA A 92 -7.85 -13.01 -3.18
CA ALA A 92 -7.43 -14.12 -4.03
C ALA A 92 -7.14 -15.35 -3.18
N VAL A 93 -7.63 -16.51 -3.62
CA VAL A 93 -7.33 -17.81 -3.01
C VAL A 93 -6.31 -18.52 -3.89
N TYR A 94 -5.20 -18.93 -3.30
CA TYR A 94 -4.13 -19.66 -3.95
C TYR A 94 -4.18 -21.14 -3.59
N ARG A 95 -3.99 -22.03 -4.56
CA ARG A 95 -3.84 -23.48 -4.36
C ARG A 95 -2.74 -23.99 -5.28
N ALA A 96 -1.76 -24.68 -4.71
CA ALA A 96 -0.59 -25.18 -5.44
C ALA A 96 0.15 -24.09 -6.25
N GLY A 97 0.23 -22.88 -5.70
CA GLY A 97 0.86 -21.72 -6.34
C GLY A 97 0.00 -20.98 -7.37
N GLU A 98 -1.21 -21.48 -7.69
CA GLU A 98 -2.11 -20.87 -8.68
C GLU A 98 -3.32 -20.20 -8.03
N VAL A 99 -3.89 -19.18 -8.68
CA VAL A 99 -5.14 -18.55 -8.24
C VAL A 99 -6.32 -19.49 -8.51
N ALA A 100 -6.85 -20.09 -7.44
CA ALA A 100 -8.01 -20.98 -7.48
C ALA A 100 -9.34 -20.22 -7.45
N GLY A 101 -9.35 -18.95 -7.05
CA GLY A 101 -10.52 -18.09 -7.06
C GLY A 101 -10.21 -16.67 -6.62
N SER A 102 -11.04 -15.72 -7.05
CA SER A 102 -10.90 -14.30 -6.73
C SER A 102 -12.25 -13.63 -6.48
N TRP A 103 -12.22 -12.55 -5.72
CA TRP A 103 -13.34 -11.63 -5.53
C TRP A 103 -12.84 -10.18 -5.47
N PRO A 104 -13.51 -9.19 -6.09
CA PRO A 104 -14.52 -9.38 -7.13
C PRO A 104 -13.94 -10.24 -8.26
N LYS A 105 -14.80 -10.95 -9.00
CA LYS A 105 -14.31 -11.83 -10.07
C LYS A 105 -13.60 -10.96 -11.12
N GLY A 106 -12.29 -11.10 -11.21
CA GLY A 106 -11.43 -10.65 -12.31
C GLY A 106 -11.21 -11.80 -13.27
#